data_AF-A0A3D2V3B6-F1
#
_entry.id   AF-A0A3D2V3B6-F1
#
_cell.length_a   1.000
_cell.length_b   1.000
_cell.length_c   1.000
_cell.angle_alpha   90.00
_cell.angle_beta   90.00
_cell.angle_gamma   90.00
#
_symmetry.space_group_name_H-M   'P 1'
#
loop_
_entity.id
_entity.type
_entity.pdbx_description
1 polymer ?
#
loop_
_entity_poly.entity_id
_entity_poly.type
_entity_poly.pdbx_seq_one_letter_code
_entity_poly.pdbx_strand_id
1 'polypeptide(L)'
;MSTLLIAIGAFVGFIVAYHTYGKWLAQKIFGLDKEAEVPSKQLRDDVDFVPTKKEVIFGHHFTSIAGTGPIVGPAIAVFWGWLPALIWVVLGSIFIGAVHDFGALVVSLRNRGQTVGEVAGRLINPRARLLFLLILFAALTVVLAIFGLVIAVIFKVYPESVLSVWIEIPIAIAIGFWVYKKGGSLLVPSLAALGILYLAIYLGVHHLNTPVFGIAPD
;
A
#
# COMPACT_ATOMS: atom_id res chain seq x y z
N MET A 1 -22.48 -3.92 -18.46
CA MET A 1 -22.63 -5.29 -17.93
C MET A 1 -21.39 -6.17 -18.11
N SER A 2 -20.58 -6.04 -19.18
CA SER A 2 -19.36 -6.85 -19.32
C SER A 2 -18.24 -6.50 -18.33
N THR A 3 -18.07 -5.23 -17.96
CA THR A 3 -17.01 -4.78 -17.04
C THR A 3 -17.16 -5.32 -15.62
N LEU A 4 -18.39 -5.34 -15.09
CA LEU A 4 -18.68 -5.92 -13.78
C LEU A 4 -18.38 -7.41 -13.74
N LEU A 5 -18.75 -8.15 -14.81
CA LEU A 5 -18.44 -9.57 -14.93
C LEU A 5 -16.94 -9.83 -15.01
N ILE A 6 -16.18 -8.98 -15.73
CA ILE A 6 -14.72 -9.05 -15.77
C ILE A 6 -14.12 -8.83 -14.38
N ALA A 7 -14.59 -7.80 -13.65
CA ALA A 7 -14.11 -7.52 -12.31
C ALA A 7 -14.40 -8.67 -11.33
N ILE A 8 -15.62 -9.23 -11.38
CA ILE A 8 -15.99 -10.40 -10.58
C ILE A 8 -15.12 -11.62 -10.97
N GLY A 9 -14.91 -11.85 -12.26
CA GLY A 9 -14.06 -12.93 -12.75
C GLY A 9 -12.62 -12.82 -12.28
N ALA A 10 -12.03 -11.62 -12.33
CA ALA A 10 -10.70 -11.35 -11.79
C ALA A 10 -10.65 -11.56 -10.27
N PHE A 11 -11.65 -11.09 -9.53
CA PHE A 11 -11.75 -11.27 -8.09
C PHE A 11 -11.83 -12.76 -7.68
N VAL A 12 -12.67 -13.54 -8.36
CA VAL A 12 -12.75 -14.99 -8.18
C VAL A 12 -11.40 -15.64 -8.54
N GLY A 13 -10.75 -15.19 -9.62
CA GLY A 13 -9.41 -15.65 -10.00
C GLY A 13 -8.38 -15.44 -8.89
N PHE A 14 -8.37 -14.28 -8.23
CA PHE A 14 -7.49 -14.02 -7.08
C PHE A 14 -7.81 -14.91 -5.88
N ILE A 15 -9.08 -15.17 -5.58
CA ILE A 15 -9.49 -16.09 -4.50
C ILE A 15 -8.99 -17.51 -4.79
N VAL A 16 -9.16 -17.99 -6.03
CA VAL A 16 -8.70 -19.31 -6.45
C VAL A 16 -7.17 -19.38 -6.35
N ALA A 17 -6.46 -18.38 -6.86
CA ALA A 17 -5.01 -18.30 -6.80
C ALA A 17 -4.48 -18.29 -5.35
N TYR A 18 -5.14 -17.56 -4.44
CA TYR A 18 -4.79 -17.54 -3.03
C TYR A 18 -4.89 -18.93 -2.38
N HIS A 19 -6.00 -19.64 -2.60
CA HIS A 19 -6.23 -20.96 -1.99
C HIS A 19 -5.45 -22.10 -2.63
N THR A 20 -5.04 -21.94 -3.90
CA THR A 20 -4.27 -22.95 -4.65
C THR A 20 -2.77 -22.62 -4.63
N TYR A 21 -2.34 -21.70 -5.48
CA TYR A 21 -0.94 -21.33 -5.67
C TYR A 21 -0.34 -20.68 -4.42
N GLY A 22 -1.06 -19.75 -3.78
CA GLY A 22 -0.61 -19.08 -2.55
C GLY A 22 -0.39 -20.07 -1.40
N LYS A 23 -1.34 -21.00 -1.19
CA LYS A 23 -1.20 -22.06 -0.19
C LYS A 23 -0.08 -23.03 -0.51
N TRP A 24 0.08 -23.43 -1.77
CA TRP A 24 1.20 -24.25 -2.21
C TRP A 24 2.54 -23.56 -1.94
N LEU A 25 2.65 -22.27 -2.26
CA LEU A 25 3.84 -21.48 -2.04
C LEU A 25 4.17 -21.38 -0.54
N ALA A 26 3.18 -21.11 0.30
CA ALA A 26 3.34 -21.04 1.75
C ALA A 26 3.80 -22.38 2.36
N GLN A 27 3.23 -23.51 1.93
CA GLN A 27 3.46 -24.81 2.55
C GLN A 27 4.65 -25.57 1.96
N LYS A 28 4.79 -25.59 0.63
CA LYS A 28 5.79 -26.42 -0.07
C LYS A 28 7.09 -25.68 -0.35
N ILE A 29 7.02 -24.39 -0.68
CA ILE A 29 8.22 -23.61 -1.02
C ILE A 29 8.78 -22.94 0.23
N PHE A 30 7.95 -22.19 0.95
CA PHE A 30 8.42 -21.48 2.14
C PHE A 30 8.33 -22.31 3.41
N GLY A 31 7.51 -23.37 3.47
CA GLY A 31 7.42 -24.21 4.68
C GLY A 31 7.02 -23.41 5.92
N LEU A 32 6.00 -22.56 5.81
CA LEU A 32 5.54 -21.75 6.93
C LEU A 32 4.88 -22.61 8.00
N ASP A 33 5.33 -22.42 9.22
CA ASP A 33 4.75 -23.01 10.42
C ASP A 33 3.81 -21.98 11.09
N LYS A 34 2.62 -22.44 11.48
CA LYS A 34 1.62 -21.61 12.16
C LYS A 34 1.93 -21.42 13.64
N GLU A 35 2.66 -22.37 14.23
CA GLU A 35 3.03 -22.35 15.64
C GLU A 35 4.35 -21.58 15.88
N ALA A 36 5.07 -21.24 14.81
CA ALA A 36 6.28 -20.45 14.90
C ALA A 36 5.97 -19.04 15.41
N GLU A 37 6.60 -18.68 16.52
CA GLU A 37 6.45 -17.36 17.10
C GLU A 37 7.20 -16.32 16.25
N VAL A 38 6.53 -15.21 15.94
CA VAL A 38 7.07 -14.15 15.07
C VAL A 38 8.00 -13.20 15.84
N PRO A 39 8.98 -12.56 15.17
CA PRO A 39 9.93 -11.65 15.82
C PRO A 39 9.27 -10.53 16.62
N SER A 40 8.11 -10.02 16.17
CA SER A 40 7.36 -8.98 16.88
C SER A 40 6.90 -9.40 18.28
N LYS A 41 6.79 -10.70 18.56
CA LYS A 41 6.48 -11.25 19.89
C LYS A 41 7.75 -11.69 20.63
N GLN A 42 8.64 -12.42 19.95
CA GLN A 42 9.87 -12.97 20.56
C GLN A 42 10.84 -11.88 21.02
N LEU A 43 10.99 -10.82 20.24
CA LEU A 43 11.94 -9.73 20.46
C LEU A 43 11.24 -8.45 20.92
N ARG A 44 10.03 -8.57 21.48
CA ARG A 44 9.18 -7.44 21.82
C ARG A 44 9.89 -6.43 22.73
N ASP A 45 10.03 -5.21 22.25
CA ASP A 45 10.61 -4.07 22.97
C ASP A 45 9.67 -2.85 23.01
N ASP A 46 8.48 -2.96 22.40
CA ASP A 46 7.50 -1.87 22.26
C ASP A 46 8.06 -0.63 21.51
N VAL A 47 9.17 -0.79 20.78
CA VAL A 47 9.81 0.24 19.93
C VAL A 47 9.97 -0.27 18.49
N ASP A 48 10.88 -1.23 18.27
CA ASP A 48 11.15 -1.82 16.95
C ASP A 48 10.29 -3.08 16.70
N PHE A 49 9.96 -3.80 17.77
CA PHE A 49 9.21 -5.05 17.74
C PHE A 49 7.91 -4.91 18.54
N VAL A 50 6.82 -4.61 17.83
CA VAL A 50 5.50 -4.41 18.43
C VAL A 50 4.48 -5.36 17.80
N PRO A 51 3.83 -6.25 18.59
CA PRO A 51 2.73 -7.07 18.10
C PRO A 51 1.57 -6.17 17.62
N THR A 52 1.34 -6.16 16.32
CA THR A 52 0.36 -5.28 15.69
C THR A 52 -0.83 -6.06 15.14
N LYS A 53 -2.03 -5.47 15.21
CA LYS A 53 -3.26 -6.07 14.66
C LYS A 53 -3.14 -6.26 13.14
N LYS A 54 -3.63 -7.39 12.64
CA LYS A 54 -3.55 -7.76 11.22
C LYS A 54 -4.20 -6.73 10.29
N GLU A 55 -5.25 -6.06 10.74
CA GLU A 55 -5.98 -5.04 9.97
C GLU A 55 -5.12 -3.80 9.74
N VAL A 56 -4.31 -3.41 10.73
CA VAL A 56 -3.38 -2.27 10.63
C VAL A 56 -2.23 -2.62 9.69
N ILE A 57 -1.64 -3.81 9.85
CA ILE A 57 -0.57 -4.31 8.98
C ILE A 57 -1.06 -4.41 7.53
N PHE A 58 -2.26 -4.95 7.32
CA PHE A 58 -2.89 -5.00 6.00
C PHE A 58 -3.04 -3.61 5.39
N GLY A 59 -3.53 -2.63 6.16
CA GLY A 59 -3.64 -1.24 5.72
C GLY A 59 -2.32 -0.66 5.24
N HIS A 60 -1.23 -0.85 5.99
CA HIS A 60 0.10 -0.38 5.60
C HIS A 60 0.61 -1.01 4.30
N HIS A 61 0.46 -2.33 4.15
CA HIS A 61 0.87 -3.00 2.92
C HIS A 61 -0.01 -2.61 1.73
N PHE A 62 -1.32 -2.51 1.95
CA PHE A 62 -2.27 -2.15 0.92
C PHE A 62 -1.99 -0.75 0.37
N THR A 63 -1.82 0.26 1.23
CA THR A 63 -1.54 1.64 0.79
C THR A 63 -0.19 1.75 0.09
N SER A 64 0.82 0.99 0.53
CA SER A 64 2.16 0.98 -0.08
C SER A 64 2.16 0.42 -1.51
N ILE A 65 1.26 -0.52 -1.84
CA ILE A 65 1.17 -1.15 -3.17
C ILE A 65 0.16 -0.42 -4.06
N ALA A 66 -0.98 0.01 -3.49
CA ALA A 66 -2.12 0.54 -4.23
C ALA A 66 -1.79 1.79 -5.07
N GLY A 67 -0.83 2.60 -4.65
CA GLY A 67 -0.49 3.85 -5.34
C GLY A 67 0.01 3.69 -6.77
N THR A 68 0.68 2.58 -7.10
CA THR A 68 1.25 2.36 -8.45
C THR A 68 0.22 1.91 -9.49
N GLY A 69 -0.87 1.28 -9.04
CA GLY A 69 -1.91 0.71 -9.90
C GLY A 69 -2.59 1.71 -10.85
N PRO A 70 -3.05 2.88 -10.37
CA PRO A 70 -3.68 3.92 -11.20
C PRO A 70 -2.77 4.48 -12.31
N ILE A 71 -1.46 4.34 -12.19
CA ILE A 71 -0.48 4.84 -13.18
C ILE A 71 -0.17 3.76 -14.21
N VAL A 72 0.21 2.57 -13.72
CA VAL A 72 0.69 1.48 -14.58
C VAL A 72 -0.44 0.86 -15.40
N GLY A 73 -1.65 0.76 -14.83
CA GLY A 73 -2.80 0.15 -15.51
C GLY A 73 -3.20 0.85 -16.81
N PRO A 74 -3.50 2.16 -16.80
CA PRO A 74 -3.83 2.91 -18.01
C PRO A 74 -2.69 2.92 -19.03
N ALA A 75 -1.44 3.05 -18.57
CA ALA A 75 -0.28 3.03 -19.46
C ALA A 75 -0.20 1.72 -20.28
N ILE A 76 -0.29 0.56 -19.63
CA ILE A 76 -0.26 -0.73 -20.31
C ILE A 76 -1.48 -0.90 -21.24
N ALA A 77 -2.66 -0.46 -20.80
CA ALA A 77 -3.89 -0.54 -21.61
C ALA A 77 -3.82 0.30 -22.89
N VAL A 78 -3.13 1.44 -22.88
CA VAL A 78 -2.91 2.29 -24.06
C VAL A 78 -1.99 1.61 -25.07
N PHE A 79 -0.92 0.95 -24.61
CA PHE A 79 0.03 0.29 -25.50
C PHE A 79 -0.48 -1.03 -26.09
N TRP A 80 -1.10 -1.88 -25.29
CA TRP A 80 -1.43 -3.26 -25.67
C TRP A 80 -2.94 -3.55 -25.78
N GLY A 81 -3.78 -2.56 -25.50
CA GLY A 81 -5.22 -2.74 -25.42
C GLY A 81 -5.68 -3.34 -24.09
N TRP A 82 -7.00 -3.35 -23.87
CA TRP A 82 -7.59 -3.68 -22.57
C TRP A 82 -7.42 -5.14 -22.16
N LEU A 83 -7.51 -6.09 -23.11
CA LEU A 83 -7.49 -7.52 -22.81
C LEU A 83 -6.08 -8.01 -22.41
N PRO A 84 -4.99 -7.70 -23.16
CA PRO A 84 -3.64 -8.04 -22.72
C PRO A 84 -3.25 -7.34 -21.41
N ALA A 85 -3.68 -6.08 -21.22
CA ALA A 85 -3.47 -5.36 -19.97
C ALA A 85 -4.15 -6.07 -18.78
N LEU A 86 -5.40 -6.51 -18.95
CA LEU A 86 -6.13 -7.25 -17.93
C LEU A 86 -5.44 -8.58 -17.59
N ILE A 87 -5.04 -9.36 -18.59
CA ILE A 87 -4.34 -10.63 -18.39
C ILE A 87 -3.03 -10.41 -17.62
N TRP A 88 -2.26 -9.38 -18.00
CA TRP A 88 -1.03 -9.02 -17.30
C TRP A 88 -1.28 -8.58 -15.86
N VAL A 89 -2.28 -7.73 -15.61
CA VAL A 89 -2.61 -7.28 -14.25
C VAL A 89 -3.05 -8.46 -13.38
N VAL A 90 -3.85 -9.39 -13.90
CA VAL A 90 -4.33 -10.54 -13.12
C VAL A 90 -3.22 -11.58 -12.95
N LEU A 91 -2.63 -12.09 -14.03
CA LEU A 91 -1.64 -13.16 -13.94
C LEU A 91 -0.29 -12.66 -13.42
N GLY A 92 0.14 -11.46 -13.84
CA GLY A 92 1.39 -10.85 -13.37
C GLY A 92 1.35 -10.54 -11.88
N SER A 93 0.21 -10.07 -11.35
CA SER A 93 0.08 -9.91 -9.89
C SER A 93 0.08 -11.24 -9.14
N ILE A 94 -0.49 -12.32 -9.69
CA ILE A 94 -0.48 -13.64 -9.05
C ILE A 94 0.91 -14.28 -9.05
N PHE A 95 1.59 -14.32 -10.19
CA PHE A 95 2.81 -15.11 -10.37
C PHE A 95 4.11 -14.34 -10.13
N ILE A 96 4.08 -13.01 -10.25
CA ILE A 96 5.27 -12.18 -10.07
C ILE A 96 5.11 -11.34 -8.80
N GLY A 97 4.10 -10.47 -8.76
CA GLY A 97 3.92 -9.49 -7.67
C GLY A 97 3.72 -10.17 -6.30
N ALA A 98 2.70 -11.01 -6.18
CA ALA A 98 2.37 -11.69 -4.92
C ALA A 98 3.50 -12.61 -4.47
N VAL A 99 4.18 -13.29 -5.39
CA VAL A 99 5.34 -14.16 -5.07
C VAL A 99 6.51 -13.35 -4.56
N HIS A 100 6.82 -12.23 -5.22
CA HIS A 100 7.88 -11.32 -4.82
C HIS A 100 7.63 -10.74 -3.42
N ASP A 101 6.44 -10.18 -3.19
CA ASP A 101 6.12 -9.53 -1.92
C ASP A 101 6.02 -10.54 -0.78
N PHE A 102 5.42 -11.70 -1.03
CA PHE A 102 5.37 -12.77 -0.05
C PHE A 102 6.76 -13.32 0.27
N GLY A 103 7.60 -13.55 -0.73
CA GLY A 103 8.97 -13.99 -0.55
C GLY A 103 9.81 -12.98 0.23
N ALA A 104 9.72 -11.69 -0.11
CA ALA A 104 10.39 -10.63 0.62
C ALA A 104 9.96 -10.57 2.10
N LEU A 105 8.66 -10.73 2.37
CA LEU A 105 8.13 -10.79 3.73
C LEU A 105 8.66 -12.00 4.51
N VAL A 106 8.67 -13.19 3.90
CA VAL A 106 9.20 -14.40 4.53
C VAL A 106 10.69 -14.27 4.85
N VAL A 107 11.48 -13.73 3.92
CA VAL A 107 12.92 -13.47 4.13
C VAL A 107 13.12 -12.47 5.27
N SER A 108 12.36 -11.39 5.30
CA SER A 108 12.44 -10.38 6.37
C SER A 108 12.08 -10.98 7.73
N LEU A 109 10.97 -11.72 7.84
CA LEU A 109 10.53 -12.37 9.08
C LEU A 109 11.60 -13.34 9.63
N ARG A 110 12.21 -14.14 8.76
CA ARG A 110 13.30 -15.05 9.15
C ARG A 110 14.58 -14.35 9.58
N ASN A 111 14.76 -13.10 9.17
CA ASN A 111 15.90 -12.26 9.52
C ASN A 111 15.51 -11.17 10.54
N ARG A 112 14.61 -11.48 11.48
CA ARG A 112 14.23 -10.59 12.59
C ARG A 112 13.65 -9.25 12.11
N GLY A 113 12.87 -9.26 11.02
CA GLY A 113 12.20 -8.06 10.48
C GLY A 113 13.13 -7.10 9.73
N GLN A 114 14.36 -7.51 9.41
CA GLN A 114 15.31 -6.65 8.72
C GLN A 114 14.95 -6.44 7.25
N THR A 115 15.41 -5.33 6.68
CA THR A 115 15.21 -5.02 5.26
C THR A 115 15.98 -6.00 4.37
N VAL A 116 15.49 -6.24 3.16
CA VAL A 116 16.17 -7.11 2.18
C VAL A 116 17.60 -6.63 1.89
N GLY A 117 17.82 -5.31 1.87
CA GLY A 117 19.15 -4.71 1.70
C GLY A 117 20.11 -5.03 2.84
N GLU A 118 19.63 -5.06 4.09
CA GLU A 118 20.44 -5.45 5.24
C GLU A 118 20.86 -6.92 5.16
N VAL A 119 19.91 -7.79 4.82
CA VAL A 119 20.14 -9.23 4.65
C VAL A 119 21.13 -9.49 3.51
N ALA A 120 20.97 -8.80 2.37
CA ALA A 120 21.90 -8.89 1.25
C ALA A 120 23.32 -8.45 1.62
N GLY A 121 23.45 -7.40 2.45
CA GLY A 121 24.74 -6.93 2.95
C GLY A 121 25.50 -7.97 3.79
N ARG A 122 24.76 -8.68 4.65
CA ARG A 122 25.30 -9.72 5.52
C ARG A 122 25.67 -10.99 4.75
N LEU A 123 24.86 -11.37 3.77
CA LEU A 123 25.04 -12.63 3.02
C LEU A 123 26.02 -12.50 1.85
N ILE A 124 26.11 -11.34 1.20
CA ILE A 124 26.94 -11.12 0.01
C ILE A 124 28.18 -10.31 0.37
N ASN A 125 28.05 -8.99 0.55
CA ASN A 125 29.08 -8.11 1.06
C ASN A 125 28.50 -6.70 1.37
N PRO A 126 29.22 -5.84 2.12
CA PRO A 126 28.77 -4.48 2.42
C PRO A 126 28.54 -3.58 1.19
N ARG A 127 29.28 -3.81 0.09
CA ARG A 127 29.13 -3.04 -1.15
C ARG A 127 27.79 -3.31 -1.83
N ALA A 128 27.34 -4.56 -1.83
CA ALA A 128 26.04 -4.95 -2.38
C ALA A 128 24.90 -4.29 -1.61
N ARG A 129 24.99 -4.21 -0.27
CA ARG A 129 24.06 -3.43 0.54
C ARG A 129 24.04 -1.96 0.13
N LEU A 130 25.20 -1.33 0.00
CA LEU A 130 25.28 0.09 -0.37
C LEU A 130 24.65 0.34 -1.74
N LEU A 131 24.99 -0.47 -2.74
CA LEU A 131 24.41 -0.38 -4.08
C LEU A 131 22.90 -0.59 -4.06
N PHE A 132 22.42 -1.60 -3.33
CA PHE A 132 20.99 -1.89 -3.19
C PHE A 132 20.24 -0.73 -2.53
N LEU A 133 20.77 -0.19 -1.43
CA LEU A 133 20.17 0.96 -0.73
C LEU A 133 20.19 2.23 -1.59
N LEU A 134 21.23 2.45 -2.39
CA LEU A 134 21.30 3.59 -3.31
C LEU A 134 20.26 3.47 -4.41
N ILE A 135 20.14 2.30 -5.04
CA ILE A 135 19.12 2.03 -6.07
C ILE A 135 17.72 2.20 -5.47
N LEU A 136 17.48 1.63 -4.29
CA LEU A 136 16.20 1.74 -3.59
C LEU A 136 15.87 3.21 -3.28
N PHE A 137 16.84 3.97 -2.76
CA PHE A 137 16.67 5.39 -2.49
C PHE A 137 16.30 6.15 -3.77
N ALA A 138 17.08 6.00 -4.85
CA ALA A 138 16.84 6.67 -6.12
C ALA A 138 15.46 6.30 -6.71
N ALA A 139 15.10 5.02 -6.68
CA ALA A 139 13.81 4.55 -7.18
C ALA A 139 12.65 5.12 -6.36
N LEU A 140 12.74 5.09 -5.02
CA LEU A 140 11.71 5.67 -4.15
C LEU A 140 11.60 7.18 -4.34
N THR A 141 12.71 7.91 -4.52
CA THR A 141 12.68 9.34 -4.83
C THR A 141 11.91 9.63 -6.12
N VAL A 142 12.14 8.85 -7.18
CA VAL A 142 11.39 9.00 -8.45
C VAL A 142 9.91 8.71 -8.25
N VAL A 143 9.56 7.65 -7.52
CA VAL A 143 8.15 7.30 -7.22
C VAL A 143 7.47 8.41 -6.43
N LEU A 144 8.12 8.95 -5.39
CA LEU A 144 7.61 10.07 -4.60
C LEU A 144 7.42 11.33 -5.47
N ALA A 145 8.36 11.62 -6.37
CA ALA A 145 8.25 12.75 -7.29
C ALA A 145 7.04 12.61 -8.23
N ILE A 146 6.80 11.41 -8.76
CA ILE A 146 5.63 11.12 -9.62
C ILE A 146 4.34 11.28 -8.82
N PHE A 147 4.26 10.77 -7.58
CA PHE A 147 3.07 10.97 -6.75
C PHE A 147 2.83 12.44 -6.42
N GLY A 148 3.88 13.21 -6.12
CA GLY A 148 3.78 14.66 -5.93
C GLY A 148 3.23 15.37 -7.17
N LEU A 149 3.72 14.99 -8.36
CA LEU A 149 3.23 15.52 -9.64
C LEU A 149 1.75 15.17 -9.86
N VAL A 150 1.36 13.91 -9.67
CA VAL A 150 -0.03 13.46 -9.85
C VAL A 150 -0.97 14.19 -8.90
N ILE A 151 -0.58 14.35 -7.63
CA ILE A 151 -1.37 15.11 -6.64
C ILE A 151 -1.50 16.58 -7.07
N ALA A 152 -0.42 17.22 -7.50
CA ALA A 152 -0.44 18.61 -7.97
C ALA A 152 -1.36 18.79 -9.19
N VAL A 153 -1.34 17.84 -10.13
CA VAL A 153 -2.23 17.84 -11.30
C VAL A 153 -3.68 17.66 -10.87
N ILE A 154 -3.98 16.72 -9.97
CA ILE A 154 -5.34 16.49 -9.47
C ILE A 154 -5.87 17.72 -8.74
N PHE A 155 -5.04 18.35 -7.91
CA PHE A 155 -5.43 19.59 -7.22
C PHE A 155 -5.71 20.71 -8.22
N LYS A 156 -4.91 20.85 -9.29
CA LYS A 156 -5.18 21.85 -10.34
C LYS A 156 -6.53 21.63 -11.02
N VAL A 157 -6.91 20.39 -11.27
CA VAL A 157 -8.19 20.06 -11.92
C VAL A 157 -9.37 20.13 -10.94
N TYR A 158 -9.16 19.78 -9.67
CA TYR A 158 -10.17 19.72 -8.61
C TYR A 158 -9.72 20.45 -7.33
N PRO A 159 -9.71 21.80 -7.32
CA PRO A 159 -9.23 22.57 -6.16
C PRO A 159 -10.04 22.30 -4.87
N GLU A 160 -11.34 22.06 -4.99
CA GLU A 160 -12.24 21.69 -3.88
C GLU A 160 -11.80 20.41 -3.13
N SER A 161 -11.00 19.53 -3.74
CA SER A 161 -10.49 18.32 -3.09
C SER A 161 -9.43 18.61 -2.01
N VAL A 162 -8.79 19.77 -2.09
CA VAL A 162 -7.68 20.16 -1.20
C VAL A 162 -8.14 20.18 0.26
N LEU A 163 -9.30 20.80 0.54
CA LEU A 163 -9.85 20.88 1.90
C LEU A 163 -10.01 19.49 2.53
N SER A 164 -10.49 18.52 1.75
CA SER A 164 -10.71 17.16 2.23
C SER A 164 -9.39 16.50 2.65
N VAL A 165 -8.33 16.68 1.85
CA VAL A 165 -7.00 16.16 2.16
C VAL A 165 -6.41 16.83 3.39
N TRP A 166 -6.53 18.16 3.51
CA TRP A 166 -5.99 18.91 4.66
C TRP A 166 -6.69 18.59 5.98
N ILE A 167 -7.98 18.26 5.94
CA ILE A 167 -8.73 17.83 7.14
C ILE A 167 -8.38 16.38 7.52
N GLU A 168 -8.18 15.50 6.54
CA GLU A 168 -7.85 14.10 6.81
C GLU A 168 -6.47 13.91 7.47
N ILE A 169 -5.47 14.72 7.13
CA ILE A 169 -4.11 14.62 7.72
C ILE A 169 -4.14 14.69 9.27
N PRO A 170 -4.68 15.75 9.92
CA PRO A 170 -4.74 15.82 11.37
C PRO A 170 -5.66 14.75 11.98
N ILE A 171 -6.74 14.35 11.30
CA ILE A 171 -7.62 13.27 11.75
C ILE A 171 -6.85 11.95 11.78
N ALA A 172 -6.10 11.62 10.73
CA ALA A 172 -5.28 10.41 10.66
C ALA A 172 -4.22 10.39 11.78
N ILE A 173 -3.57 11.53 12.06
CA ILE A 173 -2.62 11.66 13.17
C ILE A 173 -3.32 11.44 14.53
N ALA A 174 -4.49 12.06 14.72
CA ALA A 174 -5.27 11.93 15.96
C ALA A 174 -5.74 10.48 16.20
N ILE A 175 -6.21 9.79 15.16
CA ILE A 175 -6.59 8.38 15.21
C ILE A 175 -5.36 7.52 15.52
N GLY A 176 -4.24 7.74 14.84
CA GLY A 176 -2.99 7.03 15.09
C GLY A 176 -2.55 7.15 16.55
N PHE A 177 -2.59 8.36 17.11
CA PHE A 177 -2.28 8.61 18.51
C PHE A 177 -3.27 7.92 19.47
N TRP A 178 -4.57 7.99 19.18
CA TRP A 178 -5.60 7.36 20.01
C TRP A 178 -5.49 5.82 20.02
N VAL A 179 -5.27 5.20 18.86
CA VAL A 179 -5.07 3.74 18.75
C VAL A 179 -3.81 3.32 19.48
N TYR A 180 -2.69 4.04 19.29
CA TYR A 180 -1.41 3.71 19.90
C TYR A 180 -1.42 3.86 21.42
N LYS A 181 -1.93 4.98 21.96
CA LYS A 181 -1.90 5.24 23.42
C LYS A 181 -3.08 4.68 24.20
N LYS A 182 -4.28 4.64 23.62
CA LYS A 182 -5.51 4.26 24.36
C LYS A 182 -5.99 2.85 24.04
N GLY A 183 -5.31 2.12 23.15
CA GLY A 183 -5.69 0.75 22.78
C GLY A 183 -7.09 0.64 22.15
N GLY A 184 -7.61 1.76 21.62
CA GLY A 184 -8.98 1.87 21.17
C GLY A 184 -9.30 1.01 19.93
N SER A 185 -10.59 0.81 19.66
CA SER A 185 -11.08 0.10 18.47
C SER A 185 -10.92 0.95 17.21
N LEU A 186 -10.21 0.43 16.20
CA LEU A 186 -9.93 1.18 14.95
C LEU A 186 -11.21 1.54 14.16
N LEU A 187 -12.25 0.70 14.22
CA LEU A 187 -13.44 0.80 13.37
C LEU A 187 -14.22 2.11 13.57
N VAL A 188 -14.49 2.50 14.81
CA VAL A 188 -15.36 3.66 15.09
C VAL A 188 -14.69 4.97 14.64
N PRO A 189 -13.42 5.26 14.99
CA PRO A 189 -12.73 6.44 14.47
C PRO A 189 -12.57 6.41 12.95
N SER A 190 -12.33 5.26 12.32
CA SER A 190 -12.25 5.17 10.86
C SER A 190 -13.57 5.48 10.16
N LEU A 191 -14.70 5.03 10.70
CA LEU A 191 -16.03 5.38 10.18
C LEU A 191 -16.34 6.87 10.39
N ALA A 192 -15.94 7.43 11.54
CA ALA A 192 -16.08 8.85 11.80
C ALA A 192 -15.23 9.68 10.82
N ALA A 193 -13.97 9.29 10.59
CA ALA A 193 -13.09 9.92 9.60
C ALA A 193 -13.73 9.86 8.21
N LEU A 194 -14.23 8.70 7.78
CA LEU A 194 -14.92 8.57 6.50
C LEU A 194 -16.15 9.49 6.39
N GLY A 195 -16.93 9.63 7.45
CA GLY A 195 -18.05 10.57 7.49
C GLY A 195 -17.60 12.03 7.36
N ILE A 196 -16.52 12.39 8.05
CA ILE A 196 -15.91 13.72 7.98
C ILE A 196 -15.33 13.97 6.59
N LEU A 197 -14.69 12.98 5.96
CA LEU A 197 -14.22 13.05 4.58
C LEU A 197 -15.36 13.41 3.63
N TYR A 198 -16.47 12.68 3.67
CA TYR A 198 -17.60 12.96 2.78
C TYR A 198 -18.23 14.33 3.05
N LEU A 199 -18.32 14.75 4.31
CA LEU A 199 -18.77 16.08 4.67
C LEU A 199 -17.81 17.16 4.14
N ALA A 200 -16.51 16.94 4.27
CA ALA A 200 -15.46 17.84 3.78
C ALA A 200 -15.50 17.96 2.25
N ILE A 201 -15.71 16.85 1.53
CA ILE A 201 -15.90 16.86 0.07
C ILE A 201 -17.15 17.67 -0.29
N TYR A 202 -18.27 17.41 0.38
CA TYR A 202 -19.53 18.12 0.13
C TYR A 202 -19.39 19.63 0.37
N LEU A 203 -18.75 20.03 1.47
CA LEU A 203 -18.49 21.43 1.79
C LEU A 203 -17.50 22.06 0.80
N GLY A 204 -16.46 21.33 0.39
CA GLY A 204 -15.52 21.75 -0.64
C GLY A 204 -16.22 22.09 -1.95
N VAL A 205 -17.01 21.15 -2.47
CA VAL A 205 -17.71 21.28 -3.76
C VAL A 205 -18.79 22.37 -3.75
N HIS A 206 -19.59 22.47 -2.68
CA HIS A 206 -20.76 23.35 -2.69
C HIS A 206 -20.55 24.73 -2.04
N HIS A 207 -19.61 24.86 -1.10
CA HIS A 207 -19.49 26.06 -0.27
C HIS A 207 -18.13 26.77 -0.44
N LEU A 208 -17.10 26.09 -0.96
CA LEU A 208 -15.75 26.61 -1.09
C LEU A 208 -15.28 26.57 -2.55
N ASN A 209 -15.99 27.32 -3.40
CA ASN A 209 -15.61 27.60 -4.80
C ASN A 209 -14.46 28.63 -4.93
N THR A 210 -13.73 28.94 -3.85
CA THR A 210 -12.70 29.99 -3.84
C THR A 210 -11.30 29.45 -3.57
N PRO A 211 -10.27 30.04 -4.19
CA PRO A 211 -8.88 29.59 -4.13
C PRO A 211 -8.24 29.99 -2.79
N VAL A 212 -8.67 29.36 -1.70
CA VAL A 212 -8.19 29.72 -0.34
C VAL A 212 -7.12 28.74 0.16
N PHE A 213 -6.94 27.59 -0.49
CA PHE A 213 -6.02 26.54 -0.02
C PHE A 213 -4.93 26.10 -1.02
N GLY A 214 -4.49 26.99 -1.93
CA GLY A 214 -3.17 26.84 -2.55
C GLY A 214 -3.13 26.48 -4.04
N ILE A 215 -4.04 27.02 -4.85
CA ILE A 215 -3.82 27.15 -6.29
C ILE A 215 -4.16 28.59 -6.67
N ALA A 216 -3.18 29.26 -7.26
CA ALA A 216 -3.30 30.62 -7.76
C ALA A 216 -4.37 30.71 -8.86
N PRO A 217 -5.01 31.87 -9.04
CA PRO A 217 -5.63 32.17 -10.33
C PRO A 217 -4.53 32.17 -11.40
N ASP A 218 -4.85 31.52 -12.53
CA ASP A 218 -4.15 31.48 -13.83
C ASP A 218 -3.04 30.41 -14.03
#